data_AF-A0A967FDI2-F1
#
_entry.id   AF-A0A967FDI2-F1
#
_cell.length_a   1.000
_cell.length_b   1.000
_cell.length_c   1.000
_cell.angle_alpha   90.00
_cell.angle_beta   90.00
_cell.angle_gamma   90.00
#
_symmetry.space_group_name_H-M   'P 1'
#
loop_
_entity.id
_entity.type
_entity.pdbx_description
1 polymer ?
#
loop_
_entity_poly.entity_id
_entity_poly.type
_entity_poly.pdbx_seq_one_letter_code
_entity_poly.pdbx_strand_id
1 'polypeptide(L)'
;IDAIELSGGLLNNPNALRDNSKSEQNEAYFKEEAKKFKEKIKIPLILVGGIRSYTVARQLIEQGIADYVSMSRPFICEPDLVKRWQSGNSVKAACISCNNCVEQIKAGRGVSCIPLVESPEKTFFPQLTETIPASPPHPPGSCYRIAIGLEHANGLFSPVVKIEMVFNGRILEQVPYFPLASGDYERVNSVIDV
;
A
#
# COMPACT_ATOMS: atom_id res chain seq x y z
N ILE A 1 -9.15 -39.26 -3.85
CA ILE A 1 -8.41 -37.98 -3.99
C ILE A 1 -8.16 -37.80 -5.47
N ASP A 2 -8.77 -36.78 -6.07
CA ASP A 2 -8.75 -36.58 -7.53
C ASP A 2 -7.67 -35.59 -7.98
N ALA A 3 -7.22 -34.72 -7.07
CA ALA A 3 -6.08 -33.83 -7.25
C ALA A 3 -5.51 -33.43 -5.88
N ILE A 4 -4.27 -32.95 -5.87
CA ILE A 4 -3.63 -32.32 -4.71
C ILE A 4 -3.24 -30.90 -5.08
N GLU A 5 -3.62 -29.92 -4.26
CA GLU A 5 -3.05 -28.57 -4.32
C GLU A 5 -1.89 -28.47 -3.34
N LEU A 6 -0.68 -28.15 -3.85
CA LEU A 6 0.52 -28.01 -3.04
C LEU A 6 0.71 -26.55 -2.61
N SER A 7 0.66 -26.32 -1.30
CA SER A 7 0.96 -25.04 -0.65
C SER A 7 1.93 -25.24 0.52
N GLY A 8 2.38 -24.15 1.15
CA GLY A 8 3.31 -24.20 2.26
C GLY A 8 3.34 -22.91 3.07
N GLY A 9 3.91 -22.99 4.27
CA GLY A 9 3.94 -21.90 5.25
C GLY A 9 3.16 -22.25 6.52
N LEU A 10 3.49 -21.57 7.61
CA LEU A 10 2.78 -21.71 8.88
C LEU A 10 2.11 -20.38 9.22
N LEU A 11 0.89 -20.40 9.78
CA LEU A 11 0.14 -19.20 10.16
C LEU A 11 0.88 -18.32 11.17
N ASN A 12 1.78 -18.90 11.97
CA ASN A 12 2.61 -18.19 12.95
C ASN A 12 3.88 -17.55 12.34
N ASN A 13 4.11 -17.70 11.03
CA ASN A 13 5.18 -17.02 10.33
C ASN A 13 4.66 -15.68 9.79
N PRO A 14 5.20 -14.51 10.22
CA PRO A 14 4.79 -13.21 9.68
C PRO A 14 5.01 -13.10 8.15
N ASN A 15 5.84 -13.98 7.57
CA ASN A 15 6.08 -14.09 6.13
C ASN A 15 5.22 -15.14 5.42
N ALA A 16 4.18 -15.70 6.05
CA ALA A 16 3.23 -16.62 5.40
C ALA A 16 2.57 -15.97 4.17
N LEU A 17 2.37 -14.65 4.23
CA LEU A 17 2.04 -13.81 3.10
C LEU A 17 3.36 -13.34 2.46
N ARG A 18 3.99 -14.22 1.66
CA ARG A 18 5.26 -13.89 1.00
C ARG A 18 5.16 -12.61 0.16
N ASP A 19 6.28 -11.89 0.23
CA ASP A 19 6.55 -10.50 -0.14
C ASP A 19 6.15 -10.07 -1.57
N ASN A 20 6.20 -8.75 -1.79
CA ASN A 20 5.91 -7.97 -3.00
C ASN A 20 6.88 -8.24 -4.16
N SER A 21 7.20 -9.50 -4.44
CA SER A 21 8.16 -9.79 -5.49
C SER A 21 7.63 -9.42 -6.87
N LYS A 22 8.32 -8.48 -7.53
CA LYS A 22 7.95 -7.95 -8.84
C LYS A 22 8.49 -8.80 -10.00
N SER A 23 9.54 -9.58 -9.81
CA SER A 23 10.20 -10.34 -10.88
C SER A 23 9.63 -11.74 -11.08
N GLU A 24 9.61 -12.22 -12.32
CA GLU A 24 9.15 -13.58 -12.67
C GLU A 24 9.98 -14.68 -12.01
N GLN A 25 11.26 -14.41 -11.76
CA GLN A 25 12.22 -15.35 -11.14
C GLN A 25 11.80 -15.79 -9.72
N ASN A 26 10.93 -15.01 -9.07
CA ASN A 26 10.47 -15.26 -7.72
C ASN A 26 9.03 -15.83 -7.67
N GLU A 27 8.41 -16.04 -8.84
CA GLU A 27 7.12 -16.74 -8.94
C GLU A 27 7.31 -18.24 -8.83
N ALA A 28 6.22 -18.95 -8.52
CA ALA A 28 6.21 -20.41 -8.30
C ALA A 28 7.20 -20.84 -7.21
N TYR A 29 7.18 -20.15 -6.07
CA TYR A 29 8.17 -20.36 -5.01
C TYR A 29 8.11 -21.74 -4.28
N PHE A 30 7.21 -22.64 -4.69
CA PHE A 30 7.16 -24.05 -4.29
C PHE A 30 7.52 -25.01 -5.45
N LYS A 31 8.15 -24.50 -6.52
CA LYS A 31 8.47 -25.24 -7.75
C LYS A 31 9.34 -26.48 -7.48
N GLU A 32 10.33 -26.36 -6.60
CA GLU A 32 11.25 -27.48 -6.32
C GLU A 32 10.59 -28.57 -5.47
N GLU A 33 9.72 -28.20 -4.54
CA GLU A 33 8.87 -29.13 -3.80
C GLU A 33 7.87 -29.82 -4.74
N ALA A 34 7.26 -29.06 -5.67
CA ALA A 34 6.32 -29.60 -6.65
C ALA A 34 6.95 -30.69 -7.52
N LYS A 35 8.17 -30.47 -8.03
CA LYS A 35 8.92 -31.48 -8.79
C LYS A 35 9.10 -32.78 -8.00
N LYS A 36 9.63 -32.68 -6.77
CA LYS A 36 9.86 -33.84 -5.89
C LYS A 36 8.57 -34.56 -5.54
N PHE A 37 7.47 -33.82 -5.43
CA PHE A 37 6.16 -34.39 -5.13
C PHE A 37 5.59 -35.12 -6.35
N LYS A 38 5.71 -34.51 -7.54
CA LYS A 38 5.25 -35.05 -8.82
C LYS A 38 5.93 -36.36 -9.18
N GLU A 39 7.19 -36.56 -8.80
CA GLU A 39 7.90 -37.85 -8.94
C GLU A 39 7.26 -39.00 -8.13
N LYS A 40 6.51 -38.68 -7.06
CA LYS A 40 5.99 -39.67 -6.11
C LYS A 40 4.50 -39.94 -6.26
N ILE A 41 3.77 -39.10 -7.02
CA ILE A 41 2.31 -39.20 -7.14
C ILE A 41 1.90 -39.43 -8.59
N LYS A 42 0.82 -40.19 -8.77
CA LYS A 42 0.17 -40.38 -10.09
C LYS A 42 -1.06 -39.50 -10.29
N ILE A 43 -1.54 -38.87 -9.22
CA ILE A 43 -2.70 -37.98 -9.27
C ILE A 43 -2.29 -36.56 -9.67
N PRO A 44 -3.19 -35.79 -10.29
CA PRO A 44 -2.92 -34.40 -10.67
C PRO A 44 -2.45 -33.51 -9.52
N LEU A 45 -1.47 -32.67 -9.81
CA LEU A 45 -0.86 -31.68 -8.91
C LEU A 45 -1.23 -30.26 -9.39
N ILE A 46 -1.81 -29.48 -8.49
CA ILE A 46 -2.09 -28.06 -8.67
C ILE A 46 -1.05 -27.27 -7.88
N LEU A 47 -0.32 -26.37 -8.52
CA LEU A 47 0.74 -25.59 -7.88
C LEU A 47 0.27 -24.15 -7.61
N VAL A 48 0.23 -23.75 -6.34
CA VAL A 48 0.18 -22.34 -5.94
C VAL A 48 1.59 -21.81 -5.67
N GLY A 49 1.80 -20.50 -5.66
CA GLY A 49 3.10 -19.94 -5.31
C GLY A 49 3.37 -18.56 -5.88
N GLY A 50 2.41 -17.63 -5.80
CA GLY A 50 2.60 -16.26 -6.28
C GLY A 50 2.67 -16.10 -7.80
N ILE A 51 2.19 -17.10 -8.56
CA ILE A 51 2.14 -17.10 -10.02
C ILE A 51 1.23 -15.97 -10.52
N ARG A 52 1.74 -15.17 -11.46
CA ARG A 52 1.09 -13.99 -12.06
C ARG A 52 1.42 -13.81 -13.53
N SER A 53 2.53 -14.37 -14.00
CA SER A 53 2.91 -14.32 -15.41
C SER A 53 2.34 -15.51 -16.18
N TYR A 54 1.76 -15.22 -17.35
CA TYR A 54 1.31 -16.25 -18.28
C TYR A 54 2.46 -17.18 -18.71
N THR A 55 3.63 -16.61 -18.97
CA THR A 55 4.86 -17.33 -19.34
C THR A 55 5.29 -18.32 -18.27
N VAL A 56 5.32 -17.88 -17.00
CA VAL A 56 5.65 -18.75 -15.85
C VAL A 56 4.61 -19.88 -15.72
N ALA A 57 3.32 -19.54 -15.75
CA ALA A 57 2.25 -20.54 -15.66
C ALA A 57 2.38 -21.60 -16.76
N ARG A 58 2.56 -21.17 -18.01
CA ARG A 58 2.75 -22.05 -19.17
C ARG A 58 3.98 -22.94 -19.02
N GLN A 59 5.11 -22.37 -18.61
CA GLN A 59 6.36 -23.11 -18.41
C GLN A 59 6.21 -24.22 -17.36
N LEU A 60 5.48 -23.98 -16.26
CA LEU A 60 5.26 -24.99 -15.22
C LEU A 60 4.51 -26.22 -15.75
N ILE A 61 3.53 -25.99 -16.61
CA ILE A 61 2.74 -27.06 -17.25
C ILE A 61 3.56 -27.79 -18.31
N GLU A 62 4.22 -27.05 -19.22
CA GLU A 62 5.00 -27.63 -20.32
C GLU A 62 6.20 -28.45 -19.80
N GLN A 63 6.78 -28.07 -18.67
CA GLN A 63 7.87 -28.81 -18.03
C GLN A 63 7.37 -29.97 -17.13
N GLY A 64 6.06 -30.20 -17.05
CA GLY A 64 5.48 -31.26 -16.23
C GLY A 64 5.67 -31.08 -14.72
N ILE A 65 5.95 -29.84 -14.27
CA ILE A 65 6.16 -29.54 -12.84
C ILE A 65 4.83 -29.59 -12.09
N ALA A 66 3.75 -29.18 -12.75
CA ALA A 66 2.38 -29.28 -12.25
C ALA A 66 1.43 -29.55 -13.43
N ASP A 67 0.26 -30.12 -13.17
CA ASP A 67 -0.79 -30.30 -14.19
C ASP A 67 -1.71 -29.07 -14.27
N TYR A 68 -1.80 -28.32 -13.16
CA TYR A 68 -2.55 -27.07 -13.08
C TYR A 68 -1.80 -26.04 -12.22
N VAL A 69 -2.14 -24.77 -12.43
CA VAL A 69 -1.67 -23.67 -11.59
C VAL A 69 -2.84 -23.10 -10.80
N SER A 70 -2.58 -22.73 -9.55
CA SER A 70 -3.55 -22.07 -8.67
C SER A 70 -3.14 -20.61 -8.47
N MET A 71 -4.14 -19.74 -8.60
CA MET A 71 -4.03 -18.30 -8.39
C MET A 71 -5.23 -17.84 -7.57
N SER A 72 -5.00 -16.97 -6.60
CA SER A 72 -6.06 -16.36 -5.78
C SER A 72 -6.10 -14.85 -6.00
N ARG A 73 -5.13 -14.11 -5.44
CA ARG A 73 -5.04 -12.64 -5.54
C ARG A 73 -5.10 -12.09 -6.99
N PRO A 74 -4.51 -12.75 -8.01
CA PRO A 74 -4.70 -12.33 -9.41
C PRO A 74 -6.18 -12.29 -9.84
N PHE A 75 -6.99 -13.28 -9.49
CA PHE A 75 -8.41 -13.31 -9.85
C PHE A 75 -9.28 -12.35 -9.03
N ILE A 76 -8.85 -12.00 -7.82
CA ILE A 76 -9.50 -10.93 -7.04
C ILE A 76 -9.25 -9.56 -7.70
N CYS A 77 -8.06 -9.36 -8.26
CA CYS A 77 -7.67 -8.12 -8.96
C CYS A 77 -8.26 -8.02 -10.37
N GLU A 78 -8.28 -9.14 -11.11
CA GLU A 78 -8.70 -9.24 -12.51
C GLU A 78 -9.58 -10.49 -12.71
N PRO A 79 -10.89 -10.41 -12.47
CA PRO A 79 -11.81 -11.55 -12.61
C PRO A 79 -11.85 -12.15 -14.02
N ASP A 80 -11.48 -11.38 -15.05
CA ASP A 80 -11.43 -11.75 -16.45
C ASP A 80 -10.02 -12.15 -16.94
N LEU A 81 -9.04 -12.28 -16.05
CA LEU A 81 -7.63 -12.56 -16.37
C LEU A 81 -7.46 -13.74 -17.35
N VAL A 82 -8.19 -14.84 -17.16
CA VAL A 82 -8.11 -16.02 -18.04
C VAL A 82 -8.55 -15.67 -19.47
N LYS A 83 -9.66 -14.94 -19.61
CA LYS A 83 -10.16 -14.50 -20.92
C LYS A 83 -9.17 -13.55 -21.60
N ARG A 84 -8.58 -12.63 -20.83
CA ARG A 84 -7.54 -11.71 -21.30
C ARG A 84 -6.31 -12.45 -21.83
N TRP A 85 -5.82 -13.45 -21.11
CA TRP A 85 -4.72 -14.29 -21.58
C TRP A 85 -5.10 -15.12 -22.82
N GLN A 86 -6.31 -15.67 -22.88
CA GLN A 86 -6.82 -16.40 -24.05
C GLN A 86 -6.94 -15.53 -25.30
N SER A 87 -7.21 -14.22 -25.16
CA SER A 87 -7.29 -13.29 -26.30
C SER A 87 -5.91 -12.89 -26.85
N GLY A 88 -4.83 -13.50 -26.38
CA GLY A 88 -3.45 -13.18 -26.77
C GLY A 88 -2.82 -12.04 -25.96
N ASN A 89 -3.57 -11.39 -25.05
CA ASN A 89 -2.99 -10.40 -24.14
C ASN A 89 -2.38 -11.12 -22.92
N SER A 90 -1.16 -11.65 -23.09
CA SER A 90 -0.43 -12.42 -22.08
C SER A 90 0.34 -11.55 -21.07
N VAL A 91 -0.01 -10.26 -20.93
CA VAL A 91 0.61 -9.39 -19.93
C VAL A 91 0.37 -9.96 -18.53
N LYS A 92 1.40 -9.86 -17.68
CA LYS A 92 1.37 -10.26 -16.27
C LYS A 92 0.13 -9.71 -15.54
N ALA A 93 -0.40 -10.47 -14.58
CA ALA A 93 -1.53 -10.03 -13.78
C ALA A 93 -1.18 -8.75 -12.99
N ALA A 94 -2.13 -7.82 -12.87
CA ALA A 94 -2.02 -6.52 -12.23
C ALA A 94 -1.82 -6.60 -10.71
N CYS A 95 -2.15 -7.75 -10.08
CA CYS A 95 -1.98 -7.93 -8.64
C CYS A 95 -0.50 -7.79 -8.23
N ILE A 96 -0.20 -6.81 -7.36
CA ILE A 96 1.16 -6.53 -6.88
C ILE A 96 1.51 -7.14 -5.51
N SER A 97 0.70 -8.06 -4.98
CA SER A 97 0.88 -8.63 -3.62
C SER A 97 0.76 -7.66 -2.44
N CYS A 98 0.18 -6.46 -2.59
CA CYS A 98 0.12 -5.45 -1.52
C CYS A 98 -0.61 -5.86 -0.22
N ASN A 99 -1.27 -7.03 -0.20
CA ASN A 99 -2.02 -7.59 0.93
C ASN A 99 -3.21 -6.76 1.43
N ASN A 100 -3.58 -5.64 0.78
CA ASN A 100 -4.78 -4.87 1.13
C ASN A 100 -6.07 -5.70 1.09
N CYS A 101 -6.15 -6.71 0.22
CA CYS A 101 -7.26 -7.66 0.19
C CYS A 101 -7.38 -8.49 1.48
N VAL A 102 -6.25 -8.82 2.11
CA VAL A 102 -6.24 -9.50 3.42
C VAL A 102 -6.64 -8.54 4.54
N GLU A 103 -6.22 -7.28 4.45
CA GLU A 103 -6.64 -6.25 5.41
C GLU A 103 -8.16 -5.99 5.36
N GLN A 104 -8.81 -6.15 4.20
CA GLN A 104 -10.28 -6.13 4.12
C GLN A 104 -10.92 -7.28 4.90
N ILE A 105 -10.36 -8.50 4.75
CA ILE A 105 -10.83 -9.70 5.45
C ILE A 105 -10.68 -9.50 6.96
N LYS A 106 -9.51 -9.05 7.42
CA LYS A 106 -9.24 -8.79 8.84
C LYS A 106 -10.19 -7.75 9.43
N ALA A 107 -10.56 -6.74 8.63
CA ALA A 107 -11.51 -5.70 9.02
C ALA A 107 -12.99 -6.16 8.94
N GLY A 108 -13.29 -7.40 8.56
CA GLY A 108 -14.66 -7.90 8.43
C GLY A 108 -15.44 -7.34 7.24
N ARG A 109 -14.74 -6.74 6.26
CA ARG A 109 -15.34 -6.08 5.08
C ARG A 109 -15.50 -7.01 3.87
N GLY A 110 -15.18 -8.30 4.03
CA GLY A 110 -15.15 -9.28 2.95
C GLY A 110 -13.86 -9.25 2.13
N VAL A 111 -13.84 -9.99 1.02
CA VAL A 111 -12.68 -10.10 0.12
C VAL A 111 -12.86 -9.15 -1.06
N SER A 112 -11.97 -8.17 -1.21
CA SER A 112 -11.94 -7.28 -2.37
C SER A 112 -10.52 -6.78 -2.66
N CYS A 113 -10.24 -6.45 -3.93
CA CYS A 113 -9.00 -5.78 -4.28
C CYS A 113 -9.13 -4.29 -3.97
N ILE A 114 -8.25 -3.75 -3.11
CA ILE A 114 -8.11 -2.31 -2.90
C ILE A 114 -6.72 -1.90 -3.39
N PRO A 115 -6.63 -1.21 -4.54
CA PRO A 115 -5.35 -0.73 -5.08
C PRO A 115 -4.60 0.10 -4.03
N LEU A 116 -3.27 0.05 -4.07
CA LEU A 116 -2.48 1.07 -3.39
C LEU A 116 -2.81 2.40 -4.07
N VAL A 117 -3.49 3.29 -3.36
CA VAL A 117 -3.52 4.70 -3.74
C VAL A 117 -2.20 5.27 -3.24
N GLU A 118 -1.35 5.74 -4.15
CA GLU A 118 -0.17 6.50 -3.73
C GLU A 118 -0.67 7.68 -2.89
N SER A 119 -0.34 7.68 -1.60
CA SER A 119 -0.44 8.93 -0.84
C SER A 119 0.66 9.80 -1.41
N PRO A 120 0.38 11.03 -1.89
CA PRO A 120 1.44 11.90 -2.34
C PRO A 120 2.44 12.04 -1.19
N GLU A 121 3.67 11.57 -1.38
CA GLU A 121 4.74 11.79 -0.41
C GLU A 121 4.94 13.31 -0.33
N LYS A 122 4.43 13.90 0.75
CA LYS A 122 4.54 15.33 1.02
C LYS A 122 5.61 15.50 2.09
N THR A 123 6.72 16.13 1.72
CA THR A 123 7.76 16.52 2.66
C THR A 123 7.81 18.03 2.74
N PHE A 124 7.69 18.58 3.96
CA PHE A 124 7.77 20.00 4.20
C PHE A 124 9.13 20.38 4.79
N PHE A 125 9.77 21.37 4.19
CA PHE A 125 11.07 21.90 4.57
C PHE A 125 10.89 23.31 5.15
N PRO A 126 10.76 23.45 6.49
CA PRO A 126 10.59 24.75 7.12
C PRO A 126 11.87 25.57 6.97
N GLN A 127 11.72 26.83 6.57
CA GLN A 127 12.80 27.81 6.48
C GLN A 127 12.70 28.84 7.60
N LEU A 128 11.47 29.20 7.98
CA LEU A 128 11.15 30.04 9.10
C LEU A 128 10.07 29.36 9.96
N THR A 129 10.17 29.50 11.27
CA THR A 129 9.12 29.06 12.19
C THR A 129 8.98 30.06 13.32
N GLU A 130 7.77 30.59 13.46
CA GLU A 130 7.41 31.55 14.50
C GLU A 130 6.23 31.01 15.32
N THR A 131 6.12 31.47 16.56
CA THR A 131 5.04 31.06 17.46
C THR A 131 4.36 32.28 18.05
N ILE A 132 3.03 32.38 17.85
CA ILE A 132 2.22 33.50 18.31
C ILE A 132 1.23 32.99 19.38
N PRO A 133 1.19 33.58 20.59
CA PRO A 133 0.20 33.23 21.60
C PRO A 133 -1.23 33.41 21.07
N ALA A 134 -2.07 32.41 21.34
CA ALA A 134 -3.47 32.41 20.94
C ALA A 134 -4.36 33.02 22.03
N SER A 135 -5.31 33.84 21.63
CA SER A 135 -6.25 34.51 22.54
C SER A 135 -7.43 33.62 22.94
N PRO A 136 -8.19 33.96 23.99
CA PRO A 136 -9.45 33.29 24.30
C PRO A 136 -10.38 33.22 23.07
N PRO A 137 -11.15 32.13 22.88
CA PRO A 137 -11.48 31.08 23.84
C PRO A 137 -10.47 29.91 23.89
N HIS A 138 -9.33 30.02 23.21
CA HIS A 138 -8.31 28.99 23.29
C HIS A 138 -7.83 28.83 24.75
N PRO A 139 -7.58 27.58 25.22
CA PRO A 139 -7.06 27.36 26.56
C PRO A 139 -5.72 28.10 26.78
N PRO A 140 -5.42 28.59 28.00
CA PRO A 140 -4.12 29.19 28.31
C PRO A 140 -2.97 28.25 27.94
N GLY A 141 -1.93 28.77 27.29
CA GLY A 141 -0.82 27.96 26.76
C GLY A 141 -1.04 27.45 25.33
N SER A 142 -2.13 27.87 24.68
CA SER A 142 -2.32 27.68 23.23
C SER A 142 -1.57 28.74 22.44
N CYS A 143 -0.98 28.33 21.32
CA CYS A 143 -0.34 29.23 20.36
C CYS A 143 -0.55 28.75 18.92
N TYR A 144 -0.39 29.68 17.97
CA TYR A 144 -0.27 29.37 16.55
C TYR A 144 1.21 29.19 16.23
N ARG A 145 1.58 28.04 15.66
CA ARG A 145 2.89 27.86 15.02
C ARG A 145 2.74 28.16 13.54
N ILE A 146 3.46 29.18 13.06
CA ILE A 146 3.53 29.54 11.66
C ILE A 146 4.86 29.05 11.11
N ALA A 147 4.82 28.18 10.12
CA ALA A 147 6.00 27.70 9.42
C ALA A 147 5.92 28.07 7.94
N ILE A 148 6.92 28.80 7.44
CA ILE A 148 7.06 29.18 6.04
C ILE A 148 8.18 28.33 5.44
N GLY A 149 7.92 27.72 4.30
CA GLY A 149 8.91 26.87 3.66
C GLY A 149 8.44 26.27 2.35
N LEU A 150 9.12 25.21 1.93
CA LEU A 150 8.83 24.52 0.68
C LEU A 150 8.18 23.16 0.99
N GLU A 151 7.05 22.87 0.36
CA GLU A 151 6.48 21.52 0.31
C GLU A 151 6.90 20.86 -1.00
N HIS A 152 7.58 19.73 -0.90
CA HIS A 152 7.85 18.85 -2.02
C HIS A 152 6.74 17.82 -2.14
N ALA A 153 6.07 17.81 -3.30
CA ALA A 153 5.06 16.83 -3.65
C ALA A 153 5.14 16.56 -5.15
N ASN A 154 5.13 15.28 -5.55
CA ASN A 154 5.12 14.87 -6.96
C ASN A 154 6.24 15.48 -7.83
N GLY A 155 7.46 15.66 -7.26
CA GLY A 155 8.60 16.23 -7.98
C GLY A 155 8.59 17.76 -8.11
N LEU A 156 7.59 18.43 -7.54
CA LEU A 156 7.46 19.89 -7.55
C LEU A 156 7.65 20.45 -6.14
N PHE A 157 8.39 21.57 -6.04
CA PHE A 157 8.48 22.36 -4.82
C PHE A 157 7.50 23.54 -4.92
N SER A 158 6.60 23.63 -3.93
CA SER A 158 5.67 24.76 -3.81
C SER A 158 5.96 25.52 -2.52
N PRO A 159 6.02 26.87 -2.54
CA PRO A 159 6.07 27.65 -1.32
C PRO A 159 4.73 27.50 -0.59
N VAL A 160 4.80 27.16 0.70
CA VAL A 160 3.61 27.00 1.54
C VAL A 160 3.83 27.65 2.90
N VAL A 161 2.73 28.15 3.46
CA VAL A 161 2.64 28.55 4.85
C VAL A 161 1.77 27.53 5.58
N LYS A 162 2.31 26.93 6.63
CA LYS A 162 1.56 26.03 7.52
C LYS A 162 1.29 26.77 8.82
N ILE A 163 0.02 26.88 9.17
CA ILE A 163 -0.43 27.40 10.46
C ILE A 163 -1.00 26.22 11.23
N GLU A 164 -0.48 26.00 12.42
CA GLU A 164 -0.87 24.88 13.27
C GLU A 164 -1.20 25.37 14.67
N MET A 165 -2.22 24.79 15.27
CA MET A 165 -2.50 25.02 16.69
C MET A 165 -1.55 24.18 17.52
N VAL A 166 -0.93 24.79 18.52
CA VAL A 166 -0.07 24.11 19.48
C VAL A 166 -0.65 24.34 20.87
N PHE A 167 -0.75 23.28 21.67
CA PHE A 167 -1.15 23.35 23.07
C PHE A 167 -0.16 22.55 23.91
N ASN A 168 0.45 23.21 24.91
CA ASN A 168 1.47 22.60 25.78
C ASN A 168 2.59 21.90 24.98
N GLY A 169 3.06 22.53 23.90
CA GLY A 169 4.15 22.02 23.05
C GLY A 169 3.77 20.90 22.08
N ARG A 170 2.48 20.50 22.01
CA ARG A 170 1.98 19.51 21.05
C ARG A 170 1.15 20.19 19.96
N ILE A 171 1.44 19.83 18.72
CA ILE A 171 0.60 20.21 17.57
C ILE A 171 -0.74 19.49 17.70
N LEU A 172 -1.81 20.22 17.52
CA LEU A 172 -3.17 19.71 17.49
C LEU A 172 -3.57 19.46 16.03
N GLU A 173 -4.30 18.38 15.77
CA GLU A 173 -4.83 18.05 14.43
C GLU A 173 -6.00 18.95 13.99
N GLN A 174 -6.42 19.89 14.85
CA GLN A 174 -7.50 20.81 14.55
C GLN A 174 -7.07 21.89 13.56
N VAL A 175 -8.01 22.30 12.71
CA VAL A 175 -7.81 23.47 11.83
C VAL A 175 -7.62 24.71 12.72
N PRO A 176 -6.55 25.50 12.51
CA PRO A 176 -6.38 26.75 13.24
C PRO A 176 -7.54 27.70 12.95
N TYR A 177 -8.02 28.39 13.98
CA TYR A 177 -9.04 29.42 13.85
C TYR A 177 -8.67 30.62 14.70
N PHE A 178 -9.04 31.81 14.21
CA PHE A 178 -8.73 33.08 14.85
C PHE A 178 -10.00 33.65 15.51
N PRO A 179 -10.01 33.88 16.82
CA PRO A 179 -11.13 34.53 17.49
C PRO A 179 -11.35 35.94 16.93
N LEU A 180 -12.61 36.30 16.65
CA LEU A 180 -12.93 37.64 16.19
C LEU A 180 -12.58 38.68 17.26
N ALA A 181 -12.07 39.84 16.82
CA ALA A 181 -11.65 40.97 17.66
C ALA A 181 -10.45 40.73 18.61
N SER A 182 -9.75 39.60 18.52
CA SER A 182 -8.57 39.33 19.37
C SER A 182 -7.24 39.86 18.81
N GLY A 183 -7.25 40.34 17.56
CA GLY A 183 -6.03 40.73 16.85
C GLY A 183 -5.17 39.54 16.41
N ASP A 184 -5.60 38.29 16.62
CA ASP A 184 -4.79 37.09 16.34
C ASP A 184 -4.52 36.96 14.85
N TYR A 185 -5.53 37.24 14.02
CA TYR A 185 -5.42 37.21 12.56
C TYR A 185 -4.33 38.16 12.07
N GLU A 186 -4.31 39.40 12.56
CA GLU A 186 -3.34 40.43 12.18
C GLU A 186 -1.92 40.05 12.62
N ARG A 187 -1.76 39.55 13.86
CA ARG A 187 -0.44 39.11 14.35
C ARG A 187 0.09 37.93 13.54
N VAL A 188 -0.77 36.97 13.19
CA VAL A 188 -0.37 35.81 12.39
C VAL A 188 -0.01 36.21 10.97
N ASN A 189 -0.80 37.08 10.31
CA ASN A 189 -0.48 37.54 8.96
C ASN A 189 0.76 38.43 8.89
N SER A 190 1.07 39.21 9.95
CA SER A 190 2.30 40.01 9.99
C SER A 190 3.59 39.18 9.89
N VAL A 191 3.53 37.88 10.22
CA VAL A 191 4.64 36.94 10.03
C VAL A 191 4.72 36.43 8.58
N ILE A 192 3.57 36.36 7.90
CA ILE A 192 3.44 35.80 6.55
C ILE A 192 3.83 36.83 5.49
N ASP A 193 3.54 38.10 5.72
CA ASP A 193 3.77 39.21 4.77
C ASP A 193 5.24 39.70 4.71
N VAL A 194 6.21 38.85 5.08
CA VAL A 194 7.67 39.14 5.09
C VAL A 194 8.34 38.51 3.87
#